data_AF-I3T046-F1
#
_entry.id   AF-I3T046-F1
#
_cell.length_a   1.000
_cell.length_b   1.000
_cell.length_c   1.000
_cell.angle_alpha   90.00
_cell.angle_beta   90.00
_cell.angle_gamma   90.00
#
_symmetry.space_group_name_H-M   'P 1'
#
loop_
_entity.id
_entity.type
_entity.pdbx_description
1 polymer ?
#
loop_
_entity_poly.entity_id
_entity_poly.type
_entity_poly.pdbx_seq_one_letter_code
_entity_poly.pdbx_strand_id
1 'polypeptide(L)'
;MAASTEGLVPITRAFLASYYDNHPFTPLSPNVDTLSSRLRSIADHLLSQFPPNQGESNLINKADAQPPHKIDENMWRNREYIEETIFLLERSNWPEALKQQSTPDNVELATMLEQLKHKLHNTLKSLESFQIKNAEHVFNTVMTYLPQDFRGTLLRQQRERSERNKQAEVEALINSGGSIQDRYALLWKQQMDRRRTLAQLGSATGVYKTLV
;
A
#
# COMPACT_ATOMS: atom_id res chain seq x y z
N MET A 1 -8.85 -35.22 -20.32
CA MET A 1 -7.68 -35.29 -21.20
C MET A 1 -6.71 -34.21 -20.76
N ALA A 2 -5.52 -34.57 -20.29
CA ALA A 2 -4.49 -33.58 -19.99
C ALA A 2 -3.91 -33.04 -21.31
N ALA A 3 -3.83 -31.72 -21.45
CA ALA A 3 -3.16 -31.11 -22.61
C ALA A 3 -1.68 -31.51 -22.59
N SER A 4 -1.12 -31.90 -23.75
CA SER A 4 0.30 -32.26 -23.87
C SER A 4 1.16 -31.06 -23.49
N THR A 5 2.10 -31.27 -22.57
CA THR A 5 3.08 -30.27 -22.14
C THR A 5 4.38 -30.34 -22.93
N GLU A 6 4.45 -31.18 -23.97
CA GLU A 6 5.61 -31.25 -24.85
C GLU A 6 5.88 -29.89 -25.52
N GLY A 7 7.10 -29.38 -25.34
CA GLY A 7 7.54 -28.09 -25.89
C GLY A 7 7.26 -26.87 -25.00
N LEU A 8 6.53 -27.02 -23.89
CA LEU A 8 6.33 -25.92 -22.93
C LEU A 8 7.53 -25.83 -21.98
N VAL A 9 8.23 -24.70 -22.03
CA VAL A 9 9.26 -24.38 -21.04
C VAL A 9 8.56 -23.99 -19.74
N PRO A 10 8.87 -24.63 -18.59
CA PRO A 10 8.27 -24.25 -17.32
C PRO A 10 8.62 -22.80 -17.00
N ILE A 11 7.61 -22.01 -16.62
CA ILE A 11 7.82 -20.65 -16.11
C ILE A 11 8.50 -20.77 -14.74
N THR A 12 9.82 -20.69 -14.72
CA THR A 12 10.62 -20.72 -13.50
C THR A 12 10.76 -19.33 -12.89
N ARG A 13 11.06 -19.26 -11.59
CA ARG A 13 11.39 -17.99 -10.93
C ARG A 13 12.59 -17.29 -11.59
N ALA A 14 13.57 -18.07 -12.05
CA ALA A 14 14.74 -17.54 -12.75
C ALA A 14 14.35 -16.93 -14.11
N PHE A 15 13.48 -17.59 -14.88
CA PHE A 15 12.96 -17.06 -16.14
C PHE A 15 12.15 -15.77 -15.94
N LEU A 16 11.33 -15.70 -14.90
CA LEU A 16 10.62 -14.45 -14.56
C LEU A 16 11.58 -13.36 -14.08
N ALA A 17 12.61 -13.72 -13.33
CA ALA A 17 13.61 -12.77 -12.84
C ALA A 17 14.43 -12.15 -13.98
N SER A 18 14.76 -12.91 -15.03
CA SER A 18 15.57 -12.41 -16.15
C SER A 18 14.89 -11.29 -16.94
N TYR A 19 13.57 -11.12 -16.82
CA TYR A 19 12.89 -9.94 -17.36
C TYR A 19 13.45 -8.65 -16.74
N TYR A 20 13.74 -8.66 -15.44
CA TYR A 20 14.23 -7.49 -14.72
C TYR A 20 15.70 -7.18 -14.96
N ASP A 21 16.48 -8.11 -15.54
CA ASP A 21 17.87 -7.85 -15.93
C ASP A 21 17.97 -6.72 -16.97
N ASN A 22 16.94 -6.56 -17.81
CA ASN A 22 16.83 -5.49 -18.79
C ASN A 22 16.27 -4.18 -18.22
N HIS A 23 15.90 -4.16 -16.93
CA HIS A 23 15.29 -3.02 -16.26
C HIS A 23 16.04 -2.71 -14.95
N PRO A 24 17.33 -2.32 -15.03
CA PRO A 24 18.12 -2.01 -13.85
C PRO A 24 17.51 -0.82 -13.10
N PHE A 25 17.46 -0.93 -11.77
CA PHE A 25 17.02 0.14 -10.89
C PHE A 25 18.23 0.78 -10.21
N THR A 26 18.24 2.10 -10.11
CA THR A 26 19.30 2.83 -9.40
C THR A 26 19.27 2.43 -7.92
N PRO A 27 20.39 1.96 -7.35
CA PRO A 27 20.40 1.47 -5.99
C PRO A 27 20.07 2.57 -4.96
N LEU A 28 19.70 2.11 -3.77
CA LEU A 28 19.64 2.87 -2.52
C LEU A 28 20.82 3.85 -2.44
N SER A 29 20.62 5.12 -2.05
CA SER A 29 21.75 5.93 -1.60
C SER A 29 22.41 5.23 -0.41
N PRO A 30 23.74 5.14 -0.34
CA PRO A 30 24.44 4.52 0.79
C PRO A 30 24.16 5.26 2.11
N ASN A 31 23.70 6.50 2.04
CA ASN A 31 23.31 7.28 3.21
C ASN A 31 22.03 6.77 3.87
N VAL A 32 21.21 5.95 3.20
CA VAL A 32 19.95 5.44 3.77
C VAL A 32 20.24 4.63 5.02
N ASP A 33 21.17 3.67 4.98
CA ASP A 33 21.49 2.83 6.13
C ASP A 33 22.00 3.65 7.32
N THR A 34 22.88 4.62 7.03
CA THR A 34 23.44 5.53 8.03
C THR A 34 22.34 6.41 8.66
N LEU A 35 21.46 6.99 7.84
CA LEU A 35 20.36 7.83 8.32
C LEU A 35 19.33 7.02 9.11
N SER A 36 18.97 5.83 8.65
CA SER A 36 18.08 4.91 9.35
C SER A 36 18.65 4.51 10.72
N SER A 37 19.96 4.21 10.78
CA SER A 37 20.63 3.89 12.04
C SER A 37 20.63 5.07 13.01
N ARG A 38 20.88 6.29 12.50
CA ARG A 38 20.84 7.51 13.30
C ARG A 38 19.43 7.80 13.83
N LEU A 39 18.40 7.64 12.99
CA LEU A 39 17.00 7.82 13.39
C LEU A 39 16.61 6.83 14.50
N ARG A 40 17.00 5.55 14.38
CA ARG A 40 16.78 4.55 15.42
C ARG A 40 17.46 4.92 16.72
N SER A 41 18.73 5.32 16.67
CA SER A 41 19.46 5.75 17.87
C SER A 41 18.81 6.94 18.58
N ILE A 42 18.28 7.92 17.82
CA ILE A 42 17.53 9.04 18.39
C ILE A 42 16.23 8.55 19.03
N ALA A 43 15.50 7.66 18.35
CA ALA A 43 14.26 7.09 18.86
C ALA A 43 14.50 6.30 20.16
N ASP A 44 15.52 5.44 20.22
CA ASP A 44 15.88 4.67 21.41
C ASP A 44 16.21 5.59 22.59
N HIS A 45 16.93 6.68 22.34
CA HIS A 45 17.25 7.66 23.37
C HIS A 45 15.98 8.34 23.91
N LEU A 46 15.06 8.74 23.03
CA LEU A 46 13.78 9.32 23.43
C LEU A 46 12.94 8.33 24.24
N LEU A 47 12.83 7.07 23.79
CA LEU A 47 12.07 6.02 24.49
C LEU A 47 12.66 5.69 25.86
N SER A 48 13.98 5.85 26.05
CA SER A 48 14.62 5.66 27.34
C SER A 48 14.24 6.73 28.37
N GLN A 49 13.95 7.96 27.92
CA GLN A 49 13.54 9.07 28.77
C GLN A 49 12.02 9.15 28.93
N PHE A 50 11.27 8.75 27.90
CA PHE A 50 9.83 8.83 27.81
C PHE A 50 9.26 7.47 27.39
N PRO A 51 8.95 6.58 28.36
CA PRO A 51 8.40 5.27 28.07
C PRO A 51 7.08 5.39 27.28
N PRO A 52 6.89 4.59 26.22
CA PRO A 52 5.71 4.70 25.37
C PRO A 52 4.45 4.24 26.10
N ASN A 53 3.32 4.88 25.82
CA ASN A 53 2.01 4.38 26.21
C ASN A 53 1.62 3.13 25.38
N GLN A 54 0.48 2.51 25.69
CA GLN A 54 0.04 1.29 25.02
C GLN A 54 -0.15 1.47 23.49
N GLY A 55 -0.67 2.62 23.06
CA GLY A 55 -0.87 2.92 21.64
C GLY A 55 0.45 3.14 20.92
N GLU A 56 1.36 3.90 21.51
CA GLU A 56 2.71 4.14 20.99
C GLU A 56 3.51 2.83 20.91
N SER A 57 3.41 1.98 21.93
CA SER A 57 4.05 0.66 21.94
C SER A 57 3.59 -0.22 20.77
N ASN A 58 2.29 -0.19 20.46
CA ASN A 58 1.75 -0.92 19.31
C ASN A 58 2.29 -0.38 17.98
N LEU A 59 2.44 0.93 17.84
CA LEU A 59 3.01 1.57 16.65
C LEU A 59 4.50 1.24 16.48
N ILE A 60 5.27 1.26 17.57
CA ILE A 60 6.70 0.90 17.57
C ILE A 60 6.88 -0.56 17.15
N ASN A 61 6.16 -1.48 17.79
CA ASN A 61 6.20 -2.91 17.45
C ASN A 61 5.84 -3.17 15.98
N LYS A 62 4.92 -2.37 15.42
CA LYS A 62 4.51 -2.46 14.03
C LYS A 62 5.60 -1.91 13.09
N ALA A 63 6.23 -0.79 13.44
CA ALA A 63 7.32 -0.20 12.68
C ALA A 63 8.58 -1.10 12.64
N ASP A 64 8.83 -1.83 13.73
CA ASP A 64 9.95 -2.78 13.85
C ASP A 64 9.66 -4.16 13.27
N ALA A 65 8.41 -4.42 12.85
CA ALA A 65 8.05 -5.67 12.21
C ALA A 65 8.80 -5.86 10.88
N GLN A 66 9.09 -7.13 10.55
CA GLN A 66 9.71 -7.46 9.27
C GLN A 66 8.86 -6.97 8.10
N PRO A 67 9.47 -6.27 7.12
CA PRO A 67 8.73 -5.79 5.95
C PRO A 67 8.03 -6.94 5.22
N PRO A 68 6.77 -6.75 4.78
CA PRO A 68 6.06 -7.79 4.03
C PRO A 68 6.82 -8.17 2.75
N HIS A 69 6.92 -9.46 2.48
CA HIS A 69 7.61 -9.98 1.29
C HIS A 69 6.78 -9.77 0.00
N LYS A 70 5.45 -9.75 0.12
CA LYS A 70 4.55 -9.59 -1.04
C LYS A 70 4.45 -8.12 -1.42
N ILE A 71 4.64 -7.82 -2.71
CA ILE A 71 4.63 -6.44 -3.22
C ILE A 71 3.32 -5.69 -2.90
N ASP A 72 2.16 -6.33 -3.08
CA ASP A 72 0.87 -5.68 -2.79
C ASP A 72 0.76 -5.31 -1.31
N GLU A 73 1.13 -6.24 -0.42
CA GLU A 73 1.09 -6.05 1.03
C GLU A 73 2.06 -4.96 1.47
N ASN A 74 3.26 -4.97 0.91
CA ASN A 74 4.28 -3.96 1.15
C ASN A 74 3.79 -2.57 0.71
N MET A 75 3.16 -2.46 -0.46
CA MET A 75 2.62 -1.19 -0.96
C MET A 75 1.50 -0.65 -0.07
N TRP A 76 0.57 -1.51 0.37
CA TRP A 76 -0.49 -1.10 1.31
C TRP A 76 0.09 -0.69 2.66
N ARG A 77 1.09 -1.41 3.17
CA ARG A 77 1.75 -1.08 4.43
C ARG A 77 2.52 0.24 4.35
N ASN A 78 3.23 0.49 3.25
CA ASN A 78 3.95 1.75 3.05
C ASN A 78 2.99 2.94 3.01
N ARG A 79 1.85 2.80 2.33
CA ARG A 79 0.82 3.85 2.33
C ARG A 79 0.25 4.08 3.72
N GLU A 80 -0.03 3.03 4.47
CA GLU A 80 -0.45 3.12 5.88
C GLU A 80 0.56 3.91 6.71
N TYR A 81 1.85 3.55 6.65
CA TYR A 81 2.90 4.24 7.40
C TYR A 81 3.07 5.70 6.98
N ILE A 82 2.99 6.00 5.69
CA ILE A 82 3.07 7.38 5.20
C ILE A 82 1.89 8.19 5.73
N GLU A 83 0.67 7.66 5.68
CA GLU A 83 -0.52 8.36 6.19
C GLU A 83 -0.50 8.55 7.71
N GLU A 84 -0.08 7.55 8.47
CA GLU A 84 0.13 7.68 9.93
C GLU A 84 1.17 8.76 10.23
N THR A 85 2.27 8.78 9.47
CA THR A 85 3.32 9.81 9.65
C THR A 85 2.77 11.20 9.31
N ILE A 86 2.00 11.34 8.23
CA ILE A 86 1.35 12.62 7.87
C ILE A 86 0.40 13.05 8.99
N PHE A 87 -0.40 12.13 9.52
CA PHE A 87 -1.30 12.39 10.64
C PHE A 87 -0.54 12.92 11.86
N LEU A 88 0.55 12.26 12.27
CA LEU A 88 1.38 12.73 13.38
C LEU A 88 2.03 14.10 13.11
N LEU A 89 2.36 14.38 11.85
CA LEU A 89 2.91 15.66 11.41
C LEU A 89 1.84 16.77 11.24
N GLU A 90 0.55 16.48 11.42
CA GLU A 90 -0.46 17.55 11.42
C GLU A 90 -0.29 18.47 12.61
N ARG A 91 -0.37 19.80 12.37
CA ARG A 91 -0.12 20.80 13.41
C ARG A 91 -1.02 20.62 14.63
N SER A 92 -2.24 20.11 14.45
CA SER A 92 -3.18 19.82 15.55
C SER A 92 -2.64 18.76 16.52
N ASN A 93 -1.80 17.85 16.02
CA ASN A 93 -1.26 16.70 16.74
C ASN A 93 0.13 16.97 17.32
N TRP A 94 0.70 18.15 17.06
CA TRP A 94 2.00 18.51 17.63
C TRP A 94 1.92 18.70 19.15
N PRO A 95 3.05 18.55 19.86
CA PRO A 95 3.19 19.06 21.22
C PRO A 95 2.93 20.58 21.30
N GLU A 96 2.29 21.05 22.38
CA GLU A 96 1.92 22.46 22.55
C GLU A 96 3.14 23.41 22.46
N ALA A 97 4.28 23.00 23.00
CA ALA A 97 5.53 23.77 22.91
C ALA A 97 5.98 24.04 21.45
N LEU A 98 5.73 23.08 20.54
CA LEU A 98 6.04 23.23 19.12
C LEU A 98 4.97 24.04 18.37
N LYS A 99 3.70 23.97 18.80
CA LYS A 99 2.63 24.81 18.25
C LYS A 99 2.85 26.30 18.54
N GLN A 100 3.35 26.62 19.73
CA GLN A 100 3.54 28.00 20.18
C GLN A 100 4.77 28.68 19.58
N GLN A 101 5.68 27.93 18.96
CA GLN A 101 6.86 28.44 18.22
C GLN A 101 7.65 29.52 18.99
N SER A 102 7.75 29.36 20.31
CA SER A 102 8.22 30.42 21.21
C SER A 102 9.75 30.62 21.18
N THR A 103 10.49 29.70 20.55
CA THR A 103 11.95 29.76 20.40
C THR A 103 12.34 29.66 18.92
N PRO A 104 13.48 30.24 18.52
CA PRO A 104 14.00 30.09 17.14
C PRO A 104 14.16 28.62 16.72
N ASP A 105 14.64 27.76 17.62
CA ASP A 105 14.80 26.33 17.37
C ASP A 105 13.45 25.64 17.08
N ASN A 106 12.39 26.03 17.80
CA ASN A 106 11.04 25.49 17.57
C ASN A 106 10.48 25.94 16.22
N VAL A 107 10.80 27.17 15.77
CA VAL A 107 10.41 27.68 14.44
C VAL A 107 11.12 26.91 13.33
N GLU A 108 12.42 26.66 13.48
CA GLU A 108 13.20 25.88 12.51
C GLU A 108 12.68 24.44 12.42
N LEU A 109 12.48 23.79 13.56
CA LEU A 109 11.93 22.43 13.62
C LEU A 109 10.52 22.36 13.02
N ALA A 110 9.63 23.30 13.33
CA ALA A 110 8.30 23.38 12.73
C ALA A 110 8.37 23.47 11.19
N THR A 111 9.29 24.29 10.67
CA THR A 111 9.51 24.44 9.23
C THR A 111 9.99 23.12 8.62
N MET A 112 10.91 22.40 9.27
CA MET A 112 11.39 21.09 8.81
C MET A 112 10.27 20.04 8.81
N LEU A 113 9.43 19.98 9.84
CA LEU A 113 8.31 19.04 9.94
C LEU A 113 7.26 19.31 8.84
N GLU A 114 7.00 20.56 8.51
CA GLU A 114 6.09 20.93 7.41
C GLU A 114 6.64 20.51 6.05
N GLN A 115 7.93 20.74 5.81
CA GLN A 115 8.58 20.30 4.59
C GLN A 115 8.56 18.77 4.46
N LEU A 116 8.81 18.05 5.56
CA LEU A 116 8.71 16.60 5.61
C LEU A 116 7.28 16.12 5.30
N LYS A 117 6.27 16.74 5.92
CA LYS A 117 4.86 16.44 5.65
C LYS A 117 4.52 16.62 4.18
N HIS A 118 4.97 17.72 3.57
CA HIS A 118 4.72 17.98 2.14
C HIS A 118 5.38 16.91 1.24
N LYS A 119 6.63 16.52 1.53
CA LYS A 119 7.31 15.44 0.80
C LYS A 119 6.58 14.10 0.93
N LEU A 120 6.10 13.77 2.12
CA LEU A 120 5.34 12.55 2.37
C LEU A 120 4.00 12.56 1.64
N HIS A 121 3.29 13.69 1.63
CA HIS A 121 2.03 13.82 0.89
C HIS A 121 2.21 13.62 -0.62
N ASN A 122 3.27 14.20 -1.19
CA ASN A 122 3.61 13.99 -2.60
C ASN A 122 3.96 12.53 -2.88
N THR A 123 4.71 11.89 -1.96
CA THR A 123 5.08 10.48 -2.06
C THR A 123 3.84 9.58 -2.01
N LEU A 124 2.92 9.81 -1.07
CA LEU A 124 1.65 9.10 -0.97
C LEU A 124 0.86 9.18 -2.27
N LYS A 125 0.68 10.39 -2.81
CA LYS A 125 -0.04 10.63 -4.07
C LYS A 125 0.60 9.88 -5.24
N SER A 126 1.93 9.81 -5.31
CA SER A 126 2.64 9.03 -6.31
C SER A 126 2.39 7.53 -6.16
N LEU A 127 2.43 6.98 -4.93
CA LEU A 127 2.10 5.59 -4.65
C LEU A 127 0.65 5.25 -5.04
N GLU A 128 -0.30 6.12 -4.70
CA GLU A 128 -1.71 5.95 -5.03
C GLU A 128 -1.93 5.95 -6.54
N SER A 129 -1.35 6.91 -7.25
CA SER A 129 -1.42 6.97 -8.70
C SER A 129 -0.83 5.72 -9.36
N PHE A 130 0.30 5.23 -8.84
CA PHE A 130 0.91 3.99 -9.31
C PHE A 130 -0.03 2.79 -9.11
N GLN A 131 -0.61 2.62 -7.92
CA GLN A 131 -1.50 1.51 -7.64
C GLN A 131 -2.78 1.53 -8.49
N ILE A 132 -3.38 2.72 -8.69
CA ILE A 132 -4.56 2.89 -9.55
C ILE A 132 -4.22 2.50 -10.99
N LYS A 133 -3.15 3.07 -11.55
CA LYS A 133 -2.71 2.76 -12.92
C LYS A 133 -2.36 1.29 -13.10
N ASN A 134 -1.70 0.68 -12.12
CA ASN A 134 -1.37 -0.74 -12.16
C ASN A 134 -2.64 -1.62 -12.12
N ALA A 135 -3.62 -1.28 -11.28
CA ALA A 135 -4.89 -2.00 -11.22
C ALA A 135 -5.68 -1.90 -12.53
N GLU A 136 -5.71 -0.71 -13.15
CA GLU A 136 -6.29 -0.49 -14.48
C GLU A 136 -5.56 -1.29 -15.56
N HIS A 137 -4.23 -1.28 -15.56
CA HIS A 137 -3.41 -2.05 -16.50
C HIS A 137 -3.70 -3.54 -16.39
N VAL A 138 -3.63 -4.11 -15.18
CA VAL A 138 -3.94 -5.53 -14.93
C VAL A 138 -5.35 -5.87 -15.40
N PHE A 139 -6.33 -5.01 -15.10
CA PHE A 139 -7.70 -5.22 -15.55
C PHE A 139 -7.80 -5.23 -17.08
N ASN A 140 -7.23 -4.24 -17.75
CA ASN A 140 -7.25 -4.14 -19.21
C ASN A 140 -6.56 -5.35 -19.85
N THR A 141 -5.44 -5.81 -19.31
CA THR A 141 -4.78 -7.05 -19.74
C THR A 141 -5.69 -8.27 -19.56
N VAL A 142 -6.41 -8.40 -18.44
CA VAL A 142 -7.37 -9.51 -18.28
C VAL A 142 -8.51 -9.41 -19.31
N MET A 143 -9.00 -8.20 -19.58
CA MET A 143 -10.08 -7.98 -20.56
C MET A 143 -9.70 -8.40 -21.99
N THR A 144 -8.42 -8.38 -22.38
CA THR A 144 -8.01 -8.84 -23.72
C THR A 144 -8.22 -10.34 -23.91
N TYR A 145 -8.30 -11.10 -22.82
CA TYR A 145 -8.54 -12.55 -22.85
C TYR A 145 -10.02 -12.93 -22.67
N LEU A 146 -10.90 -11.96 -22.41
CA LEU A 146 -12.34 -12.21 -22.22
C LEU A 146 -13.14 -12.05 -23.52
N PRO A 147 -14.30 -12.73 -23.64
CA PRO A 147 -15.21 -12.53 -24.76
C PRO A 147 -15.63 -11.06 -24.89
N GLN A 148 -15.55 -10.52 -26.11
CA GLN A 148 -15.98 -9.13 -26.42
C GLN A 148 -17.48 -9.03 -26.73
N ASP A 149 -18.27 -10.00 -26.28
CA ASP A 149 -19.73 -10.00 -26.39
C ASP A 149 -20.37 -9.49 -25.09
N PHE A 150 -21.69 -9.69 -24.97
CA PHE A 150 -22.47 -9.25 -23.79
C PHE A 150 -21.90 -9.76 -22.45
N ARG A 151 -21.18 -10.89 -22.44
CA ARG A 151 -20.59 -11.46 -21.23
C ARG A 151 -19.44 -10.60 -20.70
N GLY A 152 -18.60 -10.07 -21.59
CA GLY A 152 -17.55 -9.11 -21.21
C GLY A 152 -18.12 -7.82 -20.64
N THR A 153 -19.25 -7.35 -21.19
CA THR A 153 -19.97 -6.18 -20.67
C THR A 153 -20.57 -6.44 -19.28
N LEU A 154 -21.18 -7.61 -19.05
CA LEU A 154 -21.71 -7.99 -17.73
C LEU A 154 -20.61 -8.05 -16.67
N LEU A 155 -19.44 -8.62 -16.98
CA LEU A 155 -18.31 -8.68 -16.07
C LEU A 155 -17.78 -7.28 -15.71
N ARG A 156 -17.71 -6.37 -16.69
CA ARG A 156 -17.38 -4.95 -16.45
C ARG A 156 -18.37 -4.31 -15.48
N GLN A 157 -19.66 -4.44 -15.73
CA GLN A 157 -20.71 -3.87 -14.87
C GLN A 157 -20.72 -4.47 -13.46
N GLN A 158 -20.49 -5.78 -13.31
CA GLN A 158 -20.38 -6.43 -12.01
C GLN A 158 -19.19 -5.89 -11.22
N ARG A 159 -18.02 -5.74 -11.86
CA ARG A 159 -16.85 -5.13 -11.23
C ARG A 159 -17.13 -3.71 -10.80
N GLU A 160 -17.65 -2.86 -11.69
CA GLU A 160 -17.91 -1.45 -11.35
C GLU A 160 -18.86 -1.32 -10.16
N ARG A 161 -19.92 -2.13 -10.09
CA ARG A 161 -20.81 -2.17 -8.92
C ARG A 161 -20.08 -2.63 -7.66
N SER A 162 -19.27 -3.68 -7.75
CA SER A 162 -18.48 -4.17 -6.62
C SER A 162 -17.48 -3.12 -6.11
N GLU A 163 -16.77 -2.43 -7.00
CA GLU A 163 -15.81 -1.40 -6.63
C GLU A 163 -16.50 -0.16 -6.04
N ARG A 164 -17.67 0.24 -6.55
CA ARG A 164 -18.49 1.29 -5.92
C ARG A 164 -18.93 0.91 -4.50
N ASN A 165 -19.37 -0.32 -4.28
CA ASN A 165 -19.77 -0.78 -2.95
C ASN A 165 -18.59 -0.81 -1.97
N LYS A 166 -17.41 -1.27 -2.42
CA LYS A 166 -16.18 -1.26 -1.61
C LYS A 166 -15.75 0.15 -1.23
N GLN A 167 -15.87 1.10 -2.16
CA GLN A 167 -15.58 2.51 -1.90
C GLN A 167 -16.54 3.10 -0.87
N ALA A 168 -17.84 2.80 -0.98
CA ALA A 168 -18.84 3.23 -0.01
C ALA A 168 -18.58 2.66 1.40
N GLU A 169 -18.09 1.41 1.51
CA GLU A 169 -17.71 0.80 2.78
C GLU A 169 -16.53 1.54 3.44
N VAL A 170 -15.53 1.94 2.64
CA VAL A 170 -14.39 2.74 3.11
C VAL A 170 -14.86 4.13 3.58
N GLU A 171 -15.72 4.79 2.81
CA GLU A 171 -16.28 6.10 3.18
C GLU A 171 -17.11 6.03 4.46
N ALA A 172 -17.95 5.00 4.60
CA ALA A 172 -18.74 4.77 5.80
C ALA A 172 -17.83 4.58 7.03
N LEU A 173 -16.74 3.82 6.91
CA LEU A 173 -15.77 3.63 7.97
C LEU A 173 -15.12 4.96 8.39
N ILE A 174 -14.66 5.76 7.42
CA ILE A 174 -14.07 7.08 7.68
C ILE A 174 -15.08 8.00 8.38
N ASN A 175 -16.31 8.06 7.87
CA ASN A 175 -17.37 8.90 8.44
C ASN A 175 -17.78 8.48 9.85
N SER A 176 -17.63 7.20 10.18
CA SER A 176 -17.86 6.67 11.53
C SER A 176 -16.71 6.92 12.51
N GLY A 177 -15.63 7.58 12.07
CA GLY A 177 -14.44 7.83 12.88
C GLY A 177 -13.45 6.67 12.95
N GLY A 178 -13.48 5.76 11.97
CA GLY A 178 -12.51 4.67 11.87
C GLY A 178 -11.07 5.18 11.78
N SER A 179 -10.15 4.45 12.40
CA SER A 179 -8.73 4.81 12.38
C SER A 179 -8.10 4.60 11.00
N ILE A 180 -6.93 5.20 10.78
CA ILE A 180 -6.12 4.94 9.57
C ILE A 180 -5.84 3.43 9.46
N GLN A 181 -5.49 2.77 10.56
CA GLN A 181 -5.30 1.33 10.62
C GLN A 181 -6.56 0.54 10.21
N ASP A 182 -7.74 0.91 10.68
CA ASP A 182 -9.00 0.23 10.32
C ASP A 182 -9.24 0.33 8.81
N ARG A 183 -9.02 1.51 8.24
CA ARG A 183 -9.16 1.73 6.80
C ARG A 183 -8.17 0.88 6.01
N TYR A 184 -6.90 0.79 6.42
CA TYR A 184 -5.91 -0.01 5.71
C TYR A 184 -6.14 -1.52 5.87
N ALA A 185 -6.65 -1.97 7.02
CA ALA A 185 -7.10 -3.34 7.22
C ALA A 185 -8.26 -3.70 6.25
N LEU A 186 -9.23 -2.79 6.10
CA LEU A 186 -10.34 -2.96 5.17
C LEU A 186 -9.87 -3.00 3.70
N LEU A 187 -9.02 -2.06 3.29
CA LEU A 187 -8.48 -2.00 1.94
C LEU A 187 -7.68 -3.27 1.59
N TRP A 188 -6.91 -3.79 2.55
CA TRP A 188 -6.19 -5.05 2.39
C TRP A 188 -7.14 -6.25 2.24
N LYS A 189 -8.18 -6.33 3.07
CA LYS A 189 -9.24 -7.35 2.94
C LYS A 189 -9.88 -7.31 1.56
N GLN A 190 -10.28 -6.13 1.10
CA GLN A 190 -10.85 -5.93 -0.23
C GLN A 190 -9.88 -6.35 -1.35
N GLN A 191 -8.58 -6.10 -1.20
CA GLN A 191 -7.56 -6.55 -2.14
C GLN A 191 -7.46 -8.08 -2.19
N MET A 192 -7.52 -8.76 -1.03
CA MET A 192 -7.51 -10.23 -0.98
C MET A 192 -8.76 -10.83 -1.63
N ASP A 193 -9.92 -10.20 -1.43
CA ASP A 193 -11.15 -10.63 -2.09
C ASP A 193 -11.07 -10.48 -3.62
N ARG A 194 -10.51 -9.38 -4.13
CA ARG A 194 -10.23 -9.21 -5.58
C ARG A 194 -9.35 -10.34 -6.12
N ARG A 195 -8.29 -10.71 -5.39
CA ARG A 195 -7.39 -11.81 -5.77
C ARG A 195 -8.11 -13.17 -5.76
N ARG A 196 -9.01 -13.40 -4.80
CA ARG A 196 -9.82 -14.63 -4.74
C ARG A 196 -10.74 -14.73 -5.95
N THR A 197 -11.43 -13.65 -6.32
CA THR A 197 -12.28 -13.61 -7.52
C THR A 197 -11.47 -13.85 -8.80
N LEU A 198 -10.29 -13.23 -8.93
CA LEU A 198 -9.41 -13.46 -10.09
C LEU A 198 -8.95 -14.93 -10.20
N ALA A 199 -8.59 -15.55 -9.07
CA ALA A 199 -8.23 -16.96 -9.05
C ALA A 199 -9.42 -17.85 -9.45
N GLN A 200 -10.63 -17.53 -8.97
CA GLN A 200 -11.86 -18.23 -9.34
C GLN A 200 -12.12 -18.12 -10.86
N LEU A 201 -12.02 -16.93 -11.45
CA LEU A 201 -12.14 -16.72 -12.90
C LEU A 201 -11.13 -17.56 -13.71
N GLY A 202 -9.89 -17.68 -13.20
CA GLY A 202 -8.85 -18.51 -13.82
C GLY A 202 -9.14 -20.02 -13.73
N SER A 203 -9.72 -20.47 -12.61
CA SER A 203 -10.06 -21.87 -12.36
C SER A 203 -11.40 -22.34 -12.95
N ALA A 204 -12.25 -21.41 -13.39
CA ALA A 204 -13.61 -21.73 -13.83
C ALA A 204 -13.62 -22.44 -15.20
N THR A 205 -14.27 -23.61 -15.26
CA THR A 205 -14.42 -24.45 -16.44
C THR A 205 -15.87 -24.48 -16.95
N GLY A 206 -16.06 -24.60 -18.28
CA GLY A 206 -17.37 -24.78 -18.91
C GLY A 206 -18.22 -23.50 -19.04
N VAL A 207 -19.53 -23.67 -19.27
CA VAL A 207 -20.50 -22.57 -19.51
C VAL A 207 -20.70 -21.68 -18.27
N TYR A 208 -20.34 -22.17 -17.07
CA TYR A 208 -20.42 -21.43 -15.81
C TYR A 208 -19.24 -20.48 -15.55
N LYS A 209 -18.33 -20.30 -16.52
CA LYS A 209 -17.19 -19.36 -16.43
C LYS A 209 -17.59 -17.89 -16.25
N THR A 210 -18.88 -17.56 -16.33
CA THR A 210 -19.38 -16.17 -16.35
C THR A 210 -20.45 -15.84 -15.31
N LEU A 211 -20.72 -16.73 -14.33
CA LEU A 211 -21.70 -16.48 -13.25
C LEU A 211 -21.06 -16.29 -11.86
N VAL A 212 -19.72 -16.35 -11.77
CA VAL A 212 -18.95 -16.09 -10.53
C VAL A 212 -18.42 -14.66 -10.55
#